data_AF-A0A1V8UQ66-F1
#
_entry.id   AF-A0A1V8UQ66-F1
#
_cell.length_a   1.000
_cell.length_b   1.000
_cell.length_c   1.000
_cell.angle_alpha   90.00
_cell.angle_beta   90.00
_cell.angle_gamma   90.00
#
_symmetry.space_group_name_H-M   'P 1'
#
loop_
_entity.id
_entity.type
_entity.pdbx_description
1 polymer ?
#
loop_
_entity_poly.entity_id
_entity_poly.type
_entity_poly.pdbx_seq_one_letter_code
_entity_poly.pdbx_strand_id
1 'polypeptide(L)'
;MPDGEVIAFSAASFVCALFVLESGADKFIDHTAIVARRTGVSQTVIALLTAGAEWEELAVVVFSIAHHRPSLALGNVVGSAISNILGAFSLGLLFHKDDTAVFDRSSRLYSLLLVAITSLAAALLSFGRPTAWKAFGGITIGLFAIYVFSIAWAISKGRIAAPELSDSDDSDSEVDDAQGNPPERASVASRQQGDASVEHLREPLLGNGNAQNTTRPVFARSSREETFSPGSPATELPGSRAQRSLQHGLTYHVGLLSVGFIALLVSAYVLSQAASTLATEFGISDVLFGIIILSIATTVPEKFIAA
;
A
#
# COMPACT_ATOMS: atom_id res chain seq x y z
N MET A 1 17.53 -15.31 42.05
CA MET A 1 16.13 -14.83 41.95
C MET A 1 16.10 -13.80 40.84
N PRO A 2 15.01 -13.68 40.08
CA PRO A 2 14.95 -12.70 39.01
C PRO A 2 15.10 -11.30 39.58
N ASP A 3 15.96 -10.48 38.99
CA ASP A 3 16.16 -9.11 39.47
C ASP A 3 14.99 -8.26 38.99
N GLY A 4 14.09 -7.89 39.92
CA GLY A 4 12.87 -7.14 39.59
C GLY A 4 13.14 -5.83 38.86
N GLU A 5 14.27 -5.16 39.17
CA GLU A 5 14.71 -3.94 38.49
C GLU A 5 15.14 -4.22 37.04
N VAL A 6 15.88 -5.31 36.80
CA VAL A 6 16.31 -5.73 35.47
C VAL A 6 15.10 -6.10 34.62
N ILE A 7 14.17 -6.88 35.18
CA ILE A 7 12.92 -7.24 34.49
C ILE A 7 12.13 -5.98 34.13
N ALA A 8 11.92 -5.06 35.07
CA ALA A 8 11.15 -3.85 34.83
C ALA A 8 11.79 -2.98 33.74
N PHE A 9 13.11 -2.78 33.81
CA PHE A 9 13.86 -2.02 32.81
C PHE A 9 13.81 -2.68 31.43
N SER A 10 14.03 -4.00 31.35
CA SER A 10 13.97 -4.74 30.08
C SER A 10 12.57 -4.79 29.51
N ALA A 11 11.53 -4.95 30.33
CA ALA A 11 10.13 -4.89 29.87
C ALA A 11 9.76 -3.51 29.34
N ALA A 12 10.13 -2.44 30.05
CA ALA A 12 9.90 -1.07 29.58
C ALA A 12 10.66 -0.77 28.28
N SER A 13 11.92 -1.22 28.20
CA SER A 13 12.75 -1.08 26.99
C SER A 13 12.16 -1.87 25.81
N PHE A 14 11.67 -3.08 26.06
CA PHE A 14 11.02 -3.93 25.06
C PHE A 14 9.78 -3.24 24.48
N VAL A 15 8.88 -2.78 25.36
CA VAL A 15 7.64 -2.10 24.93
C VAL A 15 7.95 -0.78 24.20
N CYS A 16 8.86 0.04 24.73
CA CYS A 16 9.26 1.28 24.08
C CYS A 16 9.91 1.03 22.70
N ALA A 17 10.79 0.02 22.61
CA ALA A 17 11.42 -0.35 21.36
C ALA A 17 10.41 -0.86 20.33
N LEU A 18 9.38 -1.62 20.73
CA LEU A 18 8.30 -2.02 19.81
C LEU A 18 7.59 -0.82 19.19
N PHE A 19 7.17 0.16 20.00
CA PHE A 19 6.51 1.36 19.47
C PHE A 19 7.42 2.15 18.53
N VAL A 20 8.71 2.28 18.86
CA VAL A 20 9.68 2.99 18.01
C VAL A 20 9.99 2.19 16.74
N LEU A 21 9.98 0.85 16.81
CA LEU A 21 10.15 -0.04 15.67
C LEU A 21 9.02 0.14 14.66
N GLU A 22 7.78 0.03 15.10
CA GLU A 22 6.57 0.24 14.30
C GLU A 22 6.55 1.65 13.70
N SER A 23 6.64 2.68 14.55
CA SER A 23 6.66 4.08 14.09
C SER A 23 7.85 4.42 13.19
N GLY A 24 8.96 3.69 13.32
CA GLY A 24 10.16 3.84 12.50
C GLY A 24 9.98 3.20 11.13
N ALA A 25 9.37 2.01 11.08
CA ALA A 25 9.00 1.30 9.87
C ALA A 25 7.99 2.10 9.05
N ASP A 26 6.89 2.58 9.66
CA ASP A 26 5.87 3.38 8.98
C ASP A 26 6.50 4.59 8.28
N LYS A 27 7.26 5.40 9.02
CA LYS A 27 7.94 6.58 8.46
C LYS A 27 8.94 6.19 7.38
N PHE A 28 9.68 5.10 7.57
CA PHE A 28 10.62 4.62 6.56
C PHE A 28 9.89 4.23 5.27
N ILE A 29 8.79 3.50 5.38
CA ILE A 29 7.94 3.04 4.27
C ILE A 29 7.31 4.23 3.54
N ASP A 30 6.66 5.14 4.27
CA ASP A 30 5.99 6.32 3.72
C ASP A 30 6.96 7.20 2.92
N HIS A 31 8.11 7.52 3.53
CA HIS A 31 9.09 8.37 2.89
C HIS A 31 9.84 7.65 1.77
N THR A 32 10.02 6.33 1.85
CA THR A 32 10.51 5.51 0.72
C THR A 32 9.56 5.60 -0.46
N ALA A 33 8.26 5.46 -0.24
CA ALA A 33 7.25 5.59 -1.28
C ALA A 33 7.28 6.99 -1.91
N ILE A 34 7.33 8.06 -1.12
CA ILE A 34 7.41 9.45 -1.63
C ILE A 34 8.69 9.68 -2.45
N VAL A 35 9.85 9.26 -1.94
CA VAL A 35 11.13 9.41 -2.64
C VAL A 35 11.14 8.62 -3.95
N ALA A 36 10.62 7.40 -3.93
CA ALA A 36 10.51 6.55 -5.11
C ALA A 36 9.60 7.18 -6.18
N ARG A 37 8.42 7.69 -5.80
CA ARG A 37 7.50 8.39 -6.73
C ARG A 37 8.19 9.60 -7.37
N ARG A 38 8.88 10.42 -6.57
CA ARG A 38 9.58 11.62 -7.06
C ARG A 38 10.82 11.33 -7.91
N THR A 39 11.39 10.13 -7.81
CA THR A 39 12.53 9.70 -8.62
C THR A 39 12.13 8.91 -9.87
N GLY A 40 10.82 8.78 -10.14
CA GLY A 40 10.29 8.10 -11.33
C GLY A 40 10.23 6.58 -11.22
N VAL A 41 10.33 6.02 -10.00
CA VAL A 41 10.09 4.60 -9.75
C VAL A 41 8.60 4.30 -9.89
N SER A 42 8.25 3.18 -10.52
CA SER A 42 6.85 2.81 -10.75
C SER A 42 6.11 2.49 -9.44
N GLN A 43 4.83 2.83 -9.38
CA GLN A 43 3.94 2.50 -8.24
C GLN A 43 3.94 1.01 -7.93
N THR A 44 4.05 0.17 -8.96
CA THR A 44 4.30 -1.27 -8.86
C THR A 44 5.44 -1.63 -7.91
N VAL A 45 6.61 -1.04 -8.13
CA VAL A 45 7.82 -1.38 -7.37
C VAL A 45 7.71 -0.84 -5.96
N ILE A 46 7.07 0.33 -5.81
CA ILE A 46 6.77 0.90 -4.50
C ILE A 46 5.87 -0.05 -3.72
N ALA A 47 4.69 -0.39 -4.25
CA ALA A 47 3.73 -1.28 -3.61
C ALA A 47 4.35 -2.66 -3.28
N LEU A 48 5.17 -3.21 -4.16
CA LEU A 48 5.85 -4.49 -3.90
C LEU A 48 6.90 -4.38 -2.79
N LEU A 49 7.63 -3.26 -2.72
CA LEU A 49 8.66 -3.01 -1.72
C LEU A 49 8.06 -2.62 -0.36
N THR A 50 6.91 -1.94 -0.34
CA THR A 50 6.28 -1.45 0.88
C THR A 50 5.32 -2.48 1.49
N ALA A 51 4.50 -3.14 0.67
CA ALA A 51 3.55 -4.15 1.15
C ALA A 51 4.17 -5.55 1.30
N GLY A 52 5.25 -5.84 0.55
CA GLY A 52 5.86 -7.16 0.52
C GLY A 52 7.08 -7.34 1.43
N ALA A 53 7.53 -6.28 2.10
CA ALA A 53 8.71 -6.33 2.95
C ALA A 53 8.33 -6.11 4.41
N GLU A 54 8.48 -7.16 5.21
CA GLU A 54 8.34 -7.17 6.66
C GLU A 54 9.60 -6.56 7.30
N TRP A 55 9.76 -5.23 7.19
CA TRP A 55 11.00 -4.52 7.54
C TRP A 55 11.38 -4.66 9.02
N GLU A 56 10.38 -4.67 9.89
CA GLU A 56 10.46 -4.86 11.34
C GLU A 56 11.04 -6.24 11.65
N GLU A 57 10.49 -7.27 11.02
CA GLU A 57 10.94 -8.65 11.22
C GLU A 57 12.36 -8.84 10.71
N LEU A 58 12.65 -8.31 9.53
CA LEU A 58 13.99 -8.35 8.96
C LEU A 58 15.00 -7.68 9.90
N ALA A 59 14.68 -6.50 10.44
CA ALA A 59 15.55 -5.80 11.36
C ALA A 59 15.78 -6.61 12.65
N VAL A 60 14.73 -7.16 13.24
CA VAL A 60 14.81 -7.98 14.46
C VAL A 60 15.62 -9.26 14.22
N VAL A 61 15.47 -9.91 13.07
CA VAL A 61 16.24 -11.10 12.69
C VAL A 61 17.72 -10.77 12.53
N VAL A 62 18.05 -9.70 11.81
CA VAL A 62 19.44 -9.25 11.59
C VAL A 62 20.13 -8.98 12.91
N PHE A 63 19.50 -8.19 13.80
CA PHE A 63 20.11 -7.87 15.08
C PHE A 63 20.17 -9.07 16.03
N SER A 64 19.17 -9.95 16.04
CA SER A 64 19.21 -11.18 16.85
C SER A 64 20.36 -12.10 16.43
N ILE A 65 20.65 -12.20 15.12
CA ILE A 65 21.83 -12.93 14.63
C ILE A 65 23.13 -12.20 14.99
N ALA A 66 23.17 -10.87 14.82
CA ALA A 66 24.35 -10.06 15.17
C ALA A 66 24.71 -10.15 16.67
N HIS A 67 23.71 -10.34 17.53
CA HIS A 67 23.88 -10.55 18.97
C HIS A 67 24.15 -12.00 19.37
N HIS A 68 24.47 -12.89 18.41
CA HIS A 68 24.70 -14.31 18.65
C HIS A 68 23.49 -15.04 19.28
N ARG A 69 22.27 -14.57 18.98
CA ARG A 69 20.99 -15.18 19.41
C ARG A 69 20.16 -15.67 18.21
N PRO A 70 20.69 -16.57 17.35
CA PRO A 70 19.96 -17.07 16.19
C PRO A 70 18.70 -17.85 16.57
N SER A 71 18.63 -18.39 17.79
CA SER A 71 17.43 -19.06 18.33
C SER A 71 16.26 -18.10 18.53
N LEU A 72 16.52 -16.85 18.94
CA LEU A 72 15.49 -15.82 19.06
C LEU A 72 14.99 -15.40 17.67
N ALA A 73 15.92 -15.20 16.72
CA ALA A 73 15.60 -14.88 15.34
C ALA A 73 14.70 -15.95 14.69
N LEU A 74 15.09 -17.23 14.84
CA LEU A 74 14.30 -18.37 14.35
C LEU A 74 12.92 -18.41 15.02
N GLY A 75 12.88 -18.20 16.33
CA GLY A 75 11.64 -18.16 17.09
C GLY A 75 10.70 -17.08 16.57
N ASN A 76 11.21 -15.88 16.30
CA ASN A 76 10.43 -14.79 15.73
C ASN A 76 9.82 -15.16 14.37
N VAL A 77 10.65 -15.55 13.40
CA VAL A 77 10.21 -15.87 12.03
C VAL A 77 9.19 -17.01 12.01
N VAL A 78 9.44 -18.09 12.77
CA VAL A 78 8.50 -19.21 12.85
C VAL A 78 7.22 -18.80 13.58
N GLY A 79 7.34 -18.03 14.66
CA GLY A 79 6.21 -17.49 15.40
C GLY A 79 5.32 -16.59 14.54
N SER A 80 5.91 -15.72 13.72
CA SER A 80 5.18 -14.80 12.83
C SER A 80 4.41 -15.58 11.78
N ALA A 81 5.00 -16.59 11.16
CA ALA A 81 4.30 -17.47 10.24
C ALA A 81 3.11 -18.20 10.90
N ILE A 82 3.30 -18.72 12.12
CA ILE A 82 2.22 -19.35 12.90
C ILE A 82 1.11 -18.33 13.23
N SER A 83 1.51 -17.14 13.67
CA SER A 83 0.66 -16.03 14.05
C SER A 83 -0.16 -15.49 12.88
N ASN A 84 0.40 -15.44 11.68
CA ASN A 84 -0.30 -14.99 10.47
C ASN A 84 -1.36 -16.02 10.04
N ILE A 85 -1.09 -17.31 10.18
CA ILE A 85 -2.03 -18.38 9.80
C ILE A 85 -3.12 -18.59 10.87
N LEU A 86 -2.73 -18.80 12.13
CA LEU A 86 -3.64 -19.11 13.22
C LEU A 86 -4.29 -17.87 13.86
N GLY A 87 -3.66 -16.71 13.71
CA GLY A 87 -4.15 -15.42 14.17
C GLY A 87 -4.83 -14.67 13.04
N ALA A 88 -4.06 -13.87 12.28
CA ALA A 88 -4.61 -12.91 11.31
C ALA A 88 -5.58 -13.55 10.30
N PHE A 89 -5.15 -14.60 9.60
CA PHE A 89 -5.97 -15.29 8.60
C PHE A 89 -7.21 -15.96 9.21
N SER A 90 -7.05 -16.65 10.34
CA SER A 90 -8.17 -17.33 11.00
C SER A 90 -9.20 -16.35 11.58
N LEU A 91 -8.76 -15.23 12.15
CA LEU A 91 -9.64 -14.14 12.58
C LEU A 91 -10.35 -13.50 11.38
N GLY A 92 -9.61 -13.22 10.30
CA GLY A 92 -10.18 -12.68 9.07
C GLY A 92 -11.31 -13.54 8.51
N LEU A 93 -11.18 -14.87 8.56
CA LEU A 93 -12.25 -15.80 8.19
C LEU A 93 -13.45 -15.78 9.14
N LEU A 94 -13.21 -15.66 10.46
CA LEU A 94 -14.28 -15.66 11.46
C LEU A 94 -15.13 -14.38 11.41
N PHE A 95 -14.52 -13.25 11.05
CA PHE A 95 -15.18 -11.95 10.96
C PHE A 95 -15.59 -11.57 9.53
N HIS A 96 -15.29 -12.41 8.54
CA HIS A 96 -15.72 -12.21 7.17
C HIS A 96 -17.26 -12.20 7.08
N LYS A 97 -17.82 -11.13 6.51
CA LYS A 97 -19.27 -10.89 6.48
C LYS A 97 -20.02 -11.75 5.46
N ASP A 98 -19.32 -12.26 4.45
CA ASP A 98 -19.93 -13.07 3.40
C ASP A 98 -19.87 -14.56 3.77
N ASP A 99 -20.98 -15.28 3.56
CA ASP A 99 -21.13 -16.70 3.92
C ASP A 99 -20.23 -17.66 3.11
N THR A 100 -19.50 -17.17 2.12
CA THR A 100 -18.62 -18.00 1.28
C THR A 100 -17.31 -17.27 0.95
N ALA A 101 -16.26 -17.51 1.73
CA ALA A 101 -14.90 -17.17 1.31
C ALA A 101 -14.54 -18.02 0.07
N VAL A 102 -14.44 -17.39 -1.11
CA VAL A 102 -14.10 -18.07 -2.37
C VAL A 102 -12.59 -17.96 -2.63
N PHE A 103 -11.89 -19.09 -2.54
CA PHE A 103 -10.48 -19.18 -2.88
C PHE A 103 -10.28 -19.60 -4.32
N ASP A 104 -9.66 -18.71 -5.10
CA ASP A 104 -9.32 -18.91 -6.51
C ASP A 104 -8.24 -19.99 -6.73
N ARG A 105 -7.96 -20.32 -7.99
CA ARG A 105 -6.94 -21.33 -8.33
C ARG A 105 -5.52 -20.88 -7.92
N SER A 106 -5.25 -19.58 -8.01
CA SER A 106 -3.95 -18.98 -7.70
C SER A 106 -3.64 -19.11 -6.22
N SER A 107 -4.56 -18.72 -5.32
CA SER A 107 -4.38 -18.84 -3.87
C SER A 107 -4.09 -20.29 -3.46
N ARG A 108 -4.84 -21.27 -3.97
CA ARG A 108 -4.58 -22.69 -3.70
C ARG A 108 -3.19 -23.14 -4.15
N LEU A 109 -2.75 -22.69 -5.33
CA LEU A 109 -1.41 -22.99 -5.84
C LEU A 109 -0.33 -22.35 -4.97
N TYR A 110 -0.49 -21.07 -4.60
CA TYR A 110 0.45 -20.36 -3.75
C TYR A 110 0.54 -20.95 -2.35
N SER A 111 -0.59 -21.33 -1.74
CA SER A 111 -0.60 -22.03 -0.44
C SER A 111 0.10 -23.39 -0.54
N LEU A 112 -0.10 -24.16 -1.61
CA LEU A 112 0.59 -25.43 -1.80
C LEU A 112 2.11 -25.24 -1.96
N LEU A 113 2.53 -24.25 -2.75
CA LEU A 113 3.95 -23.91 -2.91
C LEU A 113 4.57 -23.47 -1.57
N LEU A 114 3.86 -22.67 -0.78
CA LEU A 114 4.31 -22.23 0.53
C LEU A 114 4.50 -23.42 1.48
N VAL A 115 3.53 -24.35 1.53
CA VAL A 115 3.65 -25.60 2.31
C VAL A 115 4.86 -26.42 1.85
N ALA A 116 5.09 -26.54 0.54
CA ALA A 116 6.22 -27.30 0.01
C ALA A 116 7.57 -26.68 0.41
N ILE A 117 7.73 -25.35 0.26
CA ILE A 117 8.97 -24.64 0.59
C ILE A 117 9.23 -24.67 2.09
N THR A 118 8.22 -24.43 2.92
CA THR A 118 8.36 -24.46 4.39
C THR A 118 8.61 -25.87 4.92
N SER A 119 7.98 -26.90 4.34
CA SER A 119 8.27 -28.31 4.66
C SER A 119 9.71 -28.69 4.32
N LEU A 120 10.21 -28.25 3.15
CA LEU A 120 11.60 -28.46 2.76
C LEU A 120 12.56 -27.73 3.70
N ALA A 121 12.26 -26.49 4.08
CA ALA A 121 13.05 -25.73 5.06
C ALA A 121 13.11 -26.48 6.40
N ALA A 122 11.98 -26.95 6.92
CA ALA A 122 11.91 -27.70 8.17
C ALA A 122 12.69 -29.02 8.11
N ALA A 123 12.60 -29.76 7.01
CA ALA A 123 13.37 -31.00 6.80
C ALA A 123 14.89 -30.72 6.77
N LEU A 124 15.31 -29.66 6.08
CA LEU A 124 16.71 -29.25 6.02
C LEU A 124 17.24 -28.75 7.37
N LEU A 125 16.41 -28.06 8.16
CA LEU A 125 16.77 -27.67 9.53
C LEU A 125 16.92 -28.88 10.46
N SER A 126 16.13 -29.93 10.24
CA SER A 126 16.13 -31.13 11.08
C SER A 126 17.25 -32.13 10.75
N PHE A 127 17.58 -32.29 9.45
CA PHE A 127 18.47 -33.34 8.97
C PHE A 127 19.65 -32.83 8.12
N GLY A 128 19.67 -31.54 7.79
CA GLY A 128 20.66 -30.95 6.89
C GLY A 128 22.01 -30.68 7.55
N ARG A 129 23.08 -30.78 6.76
CA ARG A 129 24.42 -30.41 7.21
C ARG A 129 24.61 -28.88 7.26
N PRO A 130 25.60 -28.38 8.02
CA PRO A 130 26.05 -26.99 7.98
C PRO A 130 26.67 -26.52 6.65
N THR A 131 26.45 -27.18 5.53
CA THR A 131 26.67 -26.61 4.19
C THR A 131 25.35 -26.47 3.46
N ALA A 132 24.40 -27.37 3.72
CA ALA A 132 23.07 -27.37 3.15
C ALA A 132 22.25 -26.14 3.56
N TRP A 133 22.29 -25.72 4.84
CA TRP A 133 21.63 -24.48 5.31
C TRP A 133 22.05 -23.21 4.55
N LYS A 134 23.37 -23.00 4.32
CA LYS A 134 23.89 -21.85 3.58
C LYS A 134 23.48 -21.90 2.11
N ALA A 135 23.58 -23.08 1.49
CA ALA A 135 23.15 -23.28 0.11
C ALA A 135 21.64 -23.04 -0.04
N PHE A 136 20.84 -23.59 0.87
CA PHE A 136 19.39 -23.40 0.89
C PHE A 136 19.01 -21.93 1.08
N GLY A 137 19.61 -21.23 2.04
CA GLY A 137 19.40 -19.80 2.26
C GLY A 137 19.77 -18.96 1.04
N GLY A 138 20.88 -19.27 0.36
CA GLY A 138 21.24 -18.60 -0.89
C GLY A 138 20.24 -18.86 -2.02
N ILE A 139 19.77 -20.11 -2.15
CA ILE A 139 18.74 -20.49 -3.14
C ILE A 139 17.42 -19.78 -2.85
N THR A 140 16.96 -19.73 -1.60
CA THR A 140 15.69 -19.06 -1.24
C THR A 140 15.77 -17.55 -1.46
N ILE A 141 16.90 -16.91 -1.16
CA ILE A 141 17.12 -15.49 -1.51
C ILE A 141 17.06 -15.29 -3.03
N GLY A 142 17.71 -16.16 -3.80
CA GLY A 142 17.65 -16.11 -5.26
C GLY A 142 16.23 -16.28 -5.81
N LEU A 143 15.47 -17.24 -5.26
CA LEU A 143 14.07 -17.46 -5.61
C LEU A 143 13.18 -16.26 -5.22
N PHE A 144 13.42 -15.65 -4.06
CA PHE A 144 12.71 -14.46 -3.61
C PHE A 144 12.98 -13.27 -4.56
N ALA A 145 14.24 -13.06 -4.97
CA ALA A 145 14.58 -12.02 -5.94
C ALA A 145 13.91 -12.25 -7.31
N ILE A 146 13.88 -13.51 -7.78
CA ILE A 146 13.17 -13.89 -9.01
C ILE A 146 11.66 -13.65 -8.87
N TYR A 147 11.08 -14.00 -7.72
CA TYR A 147 9.66 -13.78 -7.42
C TYR A 147 9.30 -12.29 -7.45
N VAL A 148 10.04 -11.46 -6.72
CA VAL A 148 9.86 -10.00 -6.69
C VAL A 148 10.00 -9.41 -8.10
N PHE A 149 11.05 -9.78 -8.83
CA PHE A 149 11.25 -9.30 -10.20
C PHE A 149 10.13 -9.73 -11.15
N SER A 150 9.67 -10.98 -11.05
CA SER A 150 8.57 -11.52 -11.86
C SER A 150 7.26 -10.75 -11.63
N ILE A 151 6.93 -10.43 -10.37
CA ILE A 151 5.75 -9.63 -10.03
C ILE A 151 5.90 -8.20 -10.55
N ALA A 152 7.04 -7.55 -10.29
CA ALA A 152 7.30 -6.20 -10.79
C ALA A 152 7.19 -6.14 -12.33
N TRP A 153 7.71 -7.15 -13.02
CA TRP A 153 7.59 -7.28 -14.47
C TRP A 153 6.15 -7.52 -14.93
N ALA A 154 5.40 -8.38 -14.24
CA ALA A 154 4.00 -8.67 -14.58
C ALA A 154 3.09 -7.45 -14.41
N ILE A 155 3.24 -6.70 -13.31
CA ILE A 155 2.47 -5.48 -13.05
C ILE A 155 2.89 -4.37 -14.02
N SER A 156 4.19 -4.21 -14.33
CA SER A 156 4.64 -3.21 -15.33
C SER A 156 4.11 -3.48 -16.75
N LYS A 157 3.73 -4.73 -17.05
CA LYS A 157 3.03 -5.10 -18.30
C LYS A 157 1.50 -5.05 -18.20
N GLY A 158 0.94 -4.57 -17.09
CA GLY A 158 -0.50 -4.47 -16.86
C GLY A 158 -1.21 -5.82 -16.74
N ARG A 159 -0.48 -6.90 -16.41
CA ARG A 159 -1.05 -8.25 -16.30
C ARG A 159 -1.64 -8.55 -14.92
N ILE A 160 -1.25 -7.78 -13.92
CA ILE A 160 -1.65 -7.92 -12.51
C ILE A 160 -1.82 -6.49 -11.96
N ALA A 161 -2.88 -6.24 -11.20
CA ALA A 161 -3.06 -4.97 -10.50
C ALA A 161 -1.98 -4.81 -9.42
N ALA A 162 -1.48 -3.58 -9.22
CA ALA A 162 -0.58 -3.33 -8.10
C ALA A 162 -1.32 -3.56 -6.77
N PRO A 163 -0.63 -4.01 -5.70
CA PRO A 163 -1.23 -4.01 -4.36
C PRO A 163 -1.76 -2.59 -4.04
N GLU A 164 -2.99 -2.50 -3.54
CA GLU A 164 -3.50 -1.23 -3.02
C GLU A 164 -2.65 -0.84 -1.82
N LEU A 165 -2.05 0.35 -1.88
CA LEU A 165 -1.44 0.97 -0.71
C LEU A 165 -2.60 1.36 0.21
N SER A 166 -2.51 1.06 1.51
CA SER A 166 -3.49 1.57 2.47
C SER A 166 -3.54 3.10 2.36
N ASP A 167 -4.68 3.63 1.92
CA ASP A 167 -4.92 5.05 1.65
C ASP A 167 -4.47 5.91 2.84
N SER A 168 -3.28 6.48 2.73
CA SER A 168 -2.86 7.66 3.45
C SER A 168 -2.73 8.77 2.41
N ASP A 169 -3.85 9.46 2.24
CA ASP A 169 -4.04 10.67 1.44
C ASP A 169 -3.58 10.58 -0.02
N ASP A 170 -4.46 10.04 -0.87
CA ASP A 170 -4.50 10.39 -2.28
C ASP A 170 -4.63 11.91 -2.43
N SER A 171 -3.48 12.55 -2.64
CA SER A 171 -3.42 13.83 -3.33
C SER A 171 -3.01 13.52 -4.75
N ASP A 172 -4.00 13.30 -5.62
CA ASP A 172 -3.83 13.31 -7.06
C ASP A 172 -3.03 14.55 -7.45
N SER A 173 -1.78 14.36 -7.86
CA SER A 173 -1.08 15.36 -8.65
C SER A 173 -1.35 15.04 -10.11
N GLU A 174 -2.51 15.50 -10.60
CA GLU A 174 -2.69 15.72 -12.03
C GLU A 174 -1.54 16.62 -12.51
N VAL A 175 -0.72 16.11 -13.42
CA VAL A 175 0.26 16.89 -14.15
C VAL A 175 -0.51 17.64 -15.23
N ASP A 176 -1.01 18.82 -14.89
CA ASP A 176 -1.72 19.70 -15.81
C ASP A 176 -0.70 20.64 -16.49
N ASP A 177 -0.05 20.16 -17.55
CA ASP A 177 0.72 21.00 -18.47
C ASP A 177 -0.23 21.63 -19.50
N ALA A 178 -0.92 22.69 -19.09
CA ALA A 178 -1.70 23.55 -19.99
C ALA A 178 -1.41 25.04 -19.75
N GLN A 179 -0.46 25.59 -20.50
CA GLN A 179 -0.47 27.02 -20.85
C GLN A 179 0.11 27.25 -22.24
N GLY A 180 -0.79 27.50 -23.20
CA GLY A 180 -0.48 27.92 -24.56
C GLY A 180 -1.77 28.27 -25.30
N ASN A 181 -2.38 29.41 -24.98
CA ASN A 181 -3.58 29.91 -25.66
C ASN A 181 -3.31 30.16 -27.16
N PRO A 182 -4.33 30.02 -28.04
CA PRO A 182 -4.15 30.01 -29.49
C PRO A 182 -4.22 31.43 -30.12
N PRO A 183 -3.65 31.65 -31.32
CA PRO A 183 -4.01 32.81 -32.12
C PRO A 183 -5.09 32.45 -33.14
N GLU A 184 -6.20 33.18 -33.04
CA GLU A 184 -7.23 33.30 -34.06
C GLU A 184 -6.73 34.20 -35.21
N ARG A 185 -6.72 33.71 -36.46
CA ARG A 185 -6.98 34.53 -37.68
C ARG A 185 -7.00 33.72 -38.98
N ALA A 186 -7.99 34.09 -39.80
CA ALA A 186 -8.03 34.12 -41.26
C ALA A 186 -8.41 32.85 -42.06
N SER A 187 -9.68 32.86 -42.45
CA SER A 187 -10.29 32.33 -43.68
C SER A 187 -9.41 32.36 -44.94
N VAL A 188 -9.32 31.26 -45.70
CA VAL A 188 -9.35 31.22 -47.19
C VAL A 188 -9.80 29.84 -47.72
N ALA A 189 -10.99 29.84 -48.33
CA ALA A 189 -11.43 29.20 -49.58
C ALA A 189 -11.03 27.76 -50.01
N SER A 190 -12.10 26.98 -50.24
CA SER A 190 -12.45 26.25 -51.48
C SER A 190 -11.67 25.01 -51.93
N ARG A 191 -12.39 23.87 -52.03
CA ARG A 191 -12.78 23.22 -53.30
C ARG A 191 -13.30 21.80 -53.04
N GLN A 192 -14.58 21.55 -53.29
CA GLN A 192 -15.03 20.34 -53.97
C GLN A 192 -16.40 20.57 -54.60
N GLN A 193 -16.47 20.27 -55.89
CA GLN A 193 -17.55 20.58 -56.81
C GLN A 193 -18.00 19.28 -57.49
N GLY A 194 -19.32 19.15 -57.63
CA GLY A 194 -20.03 18.34 -58.64
C GLY A 194 -20.35 16.90 -58.23
N ASP A 195 -21.46 16.28 -58.65
CA ASP A 195 -22.64 16.70 -59.42
C ASP A 195 -23.61 15.49 -59.47
N ALA A 196 -24.88 15.73 -59.84
CA ALA A 196 -25.87 14.80 -60.41
C ALA A 196 -26.54 13.76 -59.47
N SER A 197 -27.83 13.38 -59.57
CA SER A 197 -28.99 13.77 -60.38
C SER A 197 -30.21 12.93 -59.94
N VAL A 198 -31.39 13.57 -59.87
CA VAL A 198 -32.73 13.10 -60.37
C VAL A 198 -33.36 11.79 -59.84
N GLU A 199 -34.62 11.87 -59.34
CA GLU A 199 -35.85 11.28 -59.96
C GLU A 199 -36.99 11.11 -58.91
N HIS A 200 -38.21 11.47 -59.33
CA HIS A 200 -39.50 11.34 -58.65
C HIS A 200 -39.97 9.87 -58.47
N LEU A 201 -40.98 9.63 -57.59
CA LEU A 201 -42.31 9.05 -57.94
C LEU A 201 -43.22 8.74 -56.70
N ARG A 202 -44.39 9.40 -56.70
CA ARG A 202 -45.77 8.94 -56.36
C ARG A 202 -46.23 8.62 -54.91
N GLU A 203 -47.27 9.34 -54.49
CA GLU A 203 -48.31 9.02 -53.46
C GLU A 203 -49.43 8.08 -54.03
N PRO A 204 -50.66 7.86 -53.44
CA PRO A 204 -51.26 8.25 -52.12
C PRO A 204 -52.27 7.25 -51.42
N LEU A 205 -52.65 7.60 -50.16
CA LEU A 205 -53.96 7.40 -49.43
C LEU A 205 -54.45 5.96 -49.08
N LEU A 206 -54.89 5.63 -47.86
CA LEU A 206 -56.13 6.00 -47.10
C LEU A 206 -55.94 5.63 -45.60
N GLY A 207 -56.53 6.24 -44.56
CA GLY A 207 -57.51 7.33 -44.44
C GLY A 207 -57.93 7.61 -42.97
N ASN A 208 -58.59 8.77 -42.79
CA ASN A 208 -59.60 9.15 -41.78
C ASN A 208 -59.18 9.23 -40.27
N GLY A 209 -59.42 10.29 -39.49
CA GLY A 209 -60.12 11.56 -39.67
C GLY A 209 -60.22 12.32 -38.32
N ASN A 210 -60.55 13.61 -38.40
CA ASN A 210 -60.95 14.57 -37.32
C ASN A 210 -59.82 15.13 -36.43
N ALA A 211 -59.71 16.43 -36.10
CA ALA A 211 -60.45 17.63 -36.47
C ALA A 211 -59.66 18.89 -36.00
N GLN A 212 -59.79 19.96 -36.79
CA GLN A 212 -59.79 21.39 -36.38
C GLN A 212 -58.47 22.14 -36.09
N ASN A 213 -58.09 22.89 -37.12
CA ASN A 213 -57.26 24.09 -37.23
C ASN A 213 -57.86 25.28 -36.43
N THR A 214 -57.06 26.11 -35.75
CA THR A 214 -56.75 27.56 -36.01
C THR A 214 -56.37 28.16 -34.63
N THR A 215 -55.49 29.13 -34.39
CA THR A 215 -54.82 30.20 -35.15
C THR A 215 -53.66 30.75 -34.29
N ARG A 216 -52.51 31.10 -34.89
CA ARG A 216 -51.54 32.13 -34.40
C ARG A 216 -51.94 33.49 -35.06
N PRO A 217 -51.45 34.71 -34.69
CA PRO A 217 -50.10 35.02 -34.18
C PRO A 217 -49.90 36.32 -33.30
N VAL A 218 -48.61 36.61 -33.02
CA VAL A 218 -47.87 37.90 -32.83
C VAL A 218 -47.81 38.72 -31.50
N PHE A 219 -46.55 39.12 -31.22
CA PHE A 219 -45.98 40.29 -30.50
C PHE A 219 -45.94 40.35 -28.95
N ALA A 220 -44.73 40.38 -28.36
CA ALA A 220 -44.13 41.54 -27.68
C ALA A 220 -42.82 41.19 -26.94
N ARG A 221 -41.99 42.22 -26.70
CA ARG A 221 -40.55 42.23 -26.41
C ARG A 221 -40.29 42.66 -24.94
N SER A 222 -39.05 42.42 -24.48
CA SER A 222 -38.26 43.10 -23.42
C SER A 222 -38.27 42.60 -21.96
N SER A 223 -37.09 42.10 -21.56
CA SER A 223 -36.18 42.62 -20.50
C SER A 223 -36.71 42.96 -19.09
N ARG A 224 -36.20 42.24 -18.09
CA ARG A 224 -35.86 42.69 -16.72
C ARG A 224 -34.62 41.88 -16.31
N GLU A 225 -33.40 42.42 -16.29
CA GLU A 225 -32.79 43.28 -15.26
C GLU A 225 -33.05 42.78 -13.83
N GLU A 226 -32.12 41.98 -13.31
CA GLU A 226 -31.83 41.93 -11.88
C GLU A 226 -30.43 42.50 -11.63
N THR A 227 -30.41 43.40 -10.66
CA THR A 227 -29.44 44.45 -10.43
C THR A 227 -28.39 44.00 -9.41
N PHE A 228 -27.12 44.23 -9.70
CA PHE A 228 -26.00 44.07 -8.78
C PHE A 228 -26.02 45.19 -7.71
N SER A 229 -25.86 44.84 -6.43
CA SER A 229 -25.55 45.80 -5.35
C SER A 229 -24.36 45.30 -4.52
N PRO A 230 -23.29 46.11 -4.36
CA PRO A 230 -22.11 45.76 -3.58
C PRO A 230 -22.20 46.29 -2.15
N GLY A 231 -21.90 45.46 -1.15
CA GLY A 231 -21.63 45.93 0.21
C GLY A 231 -22.19 45.08 1.34
N SER A 232 -21.41 44.08 1.80
CA SER A 232 -21.30 43.67 3.20
C SER A 232 -20.10 42.70 3.34
N PRO A 233 -19.39 42.73 4.48
CA PRO A 233 -18.02 42.24 4.60
C PRO A 233 -17.94 40.72 4.48
N ALA A 234 -16.85 40.26 3.88
CA ALA A 234 -16.53 38.86 3.68
C ALA A 234 -16.79 38.03 4.94
N THR A 235 -17.75 37.12 4.87
CA THR A 235 -17.75 35.93 5.73
C THR A 235 -16.48 35.16 5.38
N GLU A 236 -15.43 35.31 6.19
CA GLU A 236 -14.23 34.50 6.10
C GLU A 236 -14.64 33.02 6.21
N LEU A 237 -14.56 32.31 5.09
CA LEU A 237 -14.64 30.86 5.07
C LEU A 237 -13.52 30.32 5.99
N PRO A 238 -13.82 29.43 6.95
CA PRO A 238 -12.80 28.76 7.75
C PRO A 238 -12.12 27.68 6.88
N GLY A 239 -11.34 28.12 5.89
CA GLY A 239 -10.66 27.23 4.94
C GLY A 239 -9.24 27.68 4.58
N SER A 240 -8.83 28.90 4.94
CA SER A 240 -7.55 29.48 4.49
C SER A 240 -6.40 29.37 5.49
N ARG A 241 -6.55 28.64 6.61
CA ARG A 241 -5.43 28.35 7.54
C ARG A 241 -4.75 27.00 7.31
N ALA A 242 -5.35 26.10 6.54
CA ALA A 242 -4.78 24.77 6.27
C ALA A 242 -3.84 24.75 5.05
N GLN A 243 -3.60 25.91 4.41
CA GLN A 243 -2.79 26.03 3.21
C GLN A 243 -1.32 26.41 3.54
N ARG A 244 -0.75 25.71 4.52
CA ARG A 244 0.66 25.84 4.92
C ARG A 244 1.30 24.47 5.24
N SER A 245 0.89 23.39 4.59
CA SER A 245 1.79 22.24 4.49
C SER A 245 2.85 22.59 3.44
N LEU A 246 4.03 22.91 3.96
CA LEU A 246 5.21 23.28 3.18
C LEU A 246 5.46 22.24 2.09
N GLN A 247 5.70 22.72 0.86
CA GLN A 247 6.27 21.97 -0.25
C GLN A 247 7.68 21.53 0.11
N HIS A 248 7.81 20.49 0.94
CA HIS A 248 9.11 20.02 1.37
C HIS A 248 9.84 19.38 0.18
N GLY A 249 11.10 19.79 -0.01
CA GLY A 249 11.95 19.28 -1.08
C GLY A 249 12.25 17.78 -0.94
N LEU A 250 12.76 17.16 -2.01
CA LEU A 250 13.15 15.75 -2.00
C LEU A 250 14.13 15.42 -0.85
N THR A 251 15.04 16.34 -0.53
CA THR A 251 16.04 16.19 0.55
C THR A 251 15.40 16.04 1.93
N TYR A 252 14.27 16.69 2.18
CA TYR A 252 13.52 16.53 3.42
C TYR A 252 12.99 15.10 3.57
N HIS A 253 12.37 14.56 2.51
CA HIS A 253 11.86 13.18 2.55
C HIS A 253 13.00 12.16 2.63
N VAL A 254 14.14 12.39 1.97
CA VAL A 254 15.33 11.56 2.15
C VAL A 254 15.85 11.61 3.58
N GLY A 255 15.83 12.79 4.21
CA GLY A 255 16.18 12.96 5.62
C GLY A 255 15.26 12.17 6.55
N LEU A 256 13.94 12.29 6.38
CA LEU A 256 12.96 11.54 7.17
C LEU A 256 13.01 10.04 6.93
N LEU A 257 13.20 9.60 5.69
CA LEU A 257 13.46 8.19 5.36
C LEU A 257 14.64 7.67 6.17
N SER A 258 15.74 8.42 6.18
CA SER A 258 16.96 8.04 6.91
C SER A 258 16.72 8.00 8.43
N VAL A 259 15.98 8.96 8.97
CA VAL A 259 15.62 8.98 10.40
C VAL A 259 14.72 7.79 10.75
N GLY A 260 13.71 7.49 9.94
CA GLY A 260 12.83 6.32 10.13
C GLY A 260 13.62 5.02 10.09
N PHE A 261 14.50 4.86 9.10
CA PHE A 261 15.36 3.69 8.98
C PHE A 261 16.30 3.53 10.17
N ILE A 262 16.94 4.61 10.63
CA ILE A 262 17.80 4.57 11.82
C ILE A 262 16.98 4.23 13.07
N ALA A 263 15.79 4.81 13.23
CA ALA A 263 14.90 4.50 14.35
C ALA A 263 14.54 3.01 14.37
N LEU A 264 14.16 2.45 13.22
CA LEU A 264 13.86 1.03 13.01
C LEU A 264 15.05 0.13 13.37
N LEU A 265 16.27 0.49 12.94
CA LEU A 265 17.46 -0.31 13.26
C LEU A 265 17.82 -0.23 14.76
N VAL A 266 17.80 0.97 15.34
CA VAL A 266 18.14 1.17 16.75
C VAL A 266 17.12 0.50 17.67
N SER A 267 15.83 0.59 17.35
CA SER A 267 14.81 -0.07 18.14
C SER A 267 14.88 -1.59 18.00
N ALA A 268 15.11 -2.14 16.80
CA ALA A 268 15.31 -3.58 16.62
C ALA A 268 16.51 -4.12 17.43
N TYR A 269 17.60 -3.35 17.50
CA TYR A 269 18.74 -3.64 18.37
C TYR A 269 18.33 -3.71 19.84
N VAL A 270 17.69 -2.66 20.36
CA VAL A 270 17.25 -2.60 21.78
C VAL A 270 16.25 -3.71 22.08
N LEU A 271 15.33 -3.97 21.16
CA LEU A 271 14.28 -4.97 21.28
C LEU A 271 14.85 -6.39 21.39
N SER A 272 15.82 -6.74 20.54
CA SER A 272 16.49 -8.05 20.56
C SER A 272 17.21 -8.29 21.89
N GLN A 273 17.91 -7.27 22.39
CA GLN A 273 18.60 -7.35 23.67
C GLN A 273 17.61 -7.50 24.83
N ALA A 274 16.56 -6.68 24.86
CA ALA A 274 15.53 -6.73 25.88
C ALA A 274 14.78 -8.07 25.89
N ALA A 275 14.45 -8.60 24.71
CA ALA A 275 13.82 -9.91 24.54
C ALA A 275 14.67 -11.03 25.14
N SER A 276 15.97 -11.05 24.85
CA SER A 276 16.88 -12.09 25.37
C SER A 276 17.08 -11.98 26.89
N THR A 277 17.16 -10.76 27.43
CA THR A 277 17.22 -10.55 28.88
C THR A 277 15.94 -11.04 29.54
N LEU A 278 14.77 -10.69 29.01
CA LEU A 278 13.48 -11.16 29.55
C LEU A 278 13.35 -12.68 29.48
N ALA A 279 13.74 -13.31 28.37
CA ALA A 279 13.73 -14.77 28.25
C ALA A 279 14.59 -15.42 29.34
N THR A 280 15.78 -14.88 29.58
CA THR A 280 16.72 -15.37 30.60
C THR A 280 16.16 -15.18 32.02
N GLU A 281 15.61 -14.00 32.34
CA GLU A 281 15.05 -13.70 33.66
C GLU A 281 13.80 -14.53 33.98
N PHE A 282 12.95 -14.79 32.98
CA PHE A 282 11.78 -15.67 33.14
C PHE A 282 12.13 -17.16 33.08
N GLY A 283 13.38 -17.53 32.81
CA GLY A 283 13.81 -18.91 32.71
C GLY A 283 13.18 -19.67 31.54
N ILE A 284 12.77 -18.97 30.48
CA ILE A 284 12.22 -19.56 29.25
C ILE A 284 13.26 -19.53 28.13
N SER A 285 13.12 -20.41 27.14
CA SER A 285 14.07 -20.44 26.02
C SER A 285 13.87 -19.25 25.09
N ASP A 286 14.95 -18.75 24.49
CA ASP A 286 14.91 -17.70 23.45
C ASP A 286 13.97 -18.07 22.29
N VAL A 287 13.90 -19.37 21.95
CA VAL A 287 12.97 -19.89 20.93
C VAL A 287 11.52 -19.71 21.35
N LEU A 288 11.17 -20.11 22.59
CA LEU A 288 9.80 -20.02 23.08
C LEU A 288 9.36 -18.56 23.23
N PHE A 289 10.25 -17.70 23.75
CA PHE A 289 10.00 -16.26 23.81
C PHE A 289 9.78 -15.69 22.40
N GLY A 290 10.63 -16.06 21.44
CA GLY A 290 10.52 -15.66 20.04
C GLY A 290 9.19 -16.07 19.42
N ILE A 291 8.80 -17.35 19.58
CA ILE A 291 7.59 -17.92 18.98
C ILE A 291 6.32 -17.29 19.52
N ILE A 292 6.26 -16.99 20.82
CA ILE A 292 5.01 -16.58 21.47
C ILE A 292 4.94 -15.07 21.67
N ILE A 293 5.99 -14.46 22.24
CA ILE A 293 5.93 -13.08 22.71
C ILE A 293 6.39 -12.13 21.62
N LEU A 294 7.60 -12.37 21.10
CA LEU A 294 8.21 -11.46 20.14
C LEU A 294 7.44 -11.42 18.81
N SER A 295 7.09 -12.60 18.27
CA SER A 295 6.33 -12.69 17.02
C SER A 295 4.96 -12.02 17.08
N ILE A 296 4.23 -12.19 18.18
CA ILE A 296 2.94 -11.53 18.36
C ILE A 296 3.17 -10.03 18.44
N ALA A 297 4.16 -9.59 19.21
CA ALA A 297 4.45 -8.17 19.38
C ALA A 297 4.84 -7.47 18.07
N THR A 298 5.58 -8.13 17.18
CA THR A 298 5.94 -7.54 15.87
C THR A 298 4.83 -7.64 14.82
N THR A 299 3.91 -8.62 14.94
CA THR A 299 2.79 -8.82 13.99
C THR A 299 1.47 -8.18 14.43
N VAL A 300 1.40 -7.59 15.63
CA VAL A 300 0.18 -6.93 16.14
C VAL A 300 -0.32 -5.80 15.24
N PRO A 301 0.54 -4.90 14.68
CA PRO A 301 0.07 -3.82 13.82
C PRO A 301 -0.71 -4.35 12.61
N GLU A 302 -0.19 -5.37 11.93
CA GLU A 302 -0.80 -6.00 10.75
C GLU A 302 -2.15 -6.66 11.07
N LYS A 303 -2.27 -7.28 12.25
CA LYS A 303 -3.50 -7.97 12.67
C LYS A 303 -4.69 -7.06 12.88
N PHE A 304 -4.47 -5.80 13.25
CA PHE A 304 -5.56 -4.83 13.38
C PHE A 304 -6.05 -4.31 12.03
N ILE A 305 -5.22 -4.37 10.99
CA ILE A 305 -5.57 -3.92 9.63
C ILE A 305 -6.30 -5.03 8.86
N ALA A 306 -6.05 -6.30 9.18
CA ALA A 306 -6.68 -7.45 8.54
C ALA A 306 -8.11 -7.79 9.03
N ALA A 307 -8.69 -7.01 9.96
CA ALA A 307 -10.01 -7.23 10.57
C ALA A 307 -10.99 -6.10 10.19
#